data_AF-A0A920GAV8-F1
#
_entry.id   AF-A0A920GAV8-F1
#
_cell.length_a   1.000
_cell.length_b   1.000
_cell.length_c   1.000
_cell.angle_alpha   90.00
_cell.angle_beta   90.00
_cell.angle_gamma   90.00
#
_symmetry.space_group_name_H-M   'P 1'
#
loop_
_entity.id
_entity.type
_entity.pdbx_description
1 polymer ?
#
loop_
_entity_poly.entity_id
_entity_poly.type
_entity_poly.pdbx_seq_one_letter_code
_entity_poly.pdbx_strand_id
1 'polypeptide(L)'
;MRLKIKVFSLLIFSFFIHSNEIEEIVVTGTLLKNAESDLSPVQLINENDYKNFNITNIGEISKYLNVSSGSRFQTNALEGVDQGMSSITLRGLDASATLLLLNSRRHTFSGTPSNNGNGYIDANIVPEIAIEKIEI
;
A
#
# COMPACT_ATOMS: atom_id res chain seq x y z
N MET A 1 -38.06 -44.59 41.26
CA MET A 1 -38.07 -44.07 39.88
C MET A 1 -37.13 -42.87 39.79
N ARG A 2 -36.01 -43.00 39.04
CA ARG A 2 -35.10 -41.95 38.52
C ARG A 2 -34.37 -41.09 39.57
N LEU A 3 -33.11 -41.27 39.97
CA LEU A 3 -31.82 -41.49 39.28
C LEU A 3 -31.58 -40.58 38.06
N LYS A 4 -30.83 -39.49 38.28
CA LYS A 4 -29.88 -38.77 37.38
C LYS A 4 -29.86 -37.27 37.75
N ILE A 5 -28.72 -36.77 38.27
CA ILE A 5 -28.24 -35.35 38.16
C ILE A 5 -26.99 -35.07 39.03
N LYS A 6 -26.51 -36.03 39.84
CA LYS A 6 -25.39 -35.84 40.77
C LYS A 6 -23.95 -35.77 40.20
N VAL A 7 -23.71 -35.55 38.91
CA VAL A 7 -22.33 -35.71 38.35
C VAL A 7 -21.78 -34.50 37.56
N PHE A 8 -22.59 -33.49 37.19
CA PHE A 8 -22.13 -32.47 36.24
C PHE A 8 -21.58 -31.16 36.84
N SER A 9 -21.61 -30.99 38.17
CA SER A 9 -21.23 -29.72 38.82
C SER A 9 -19.85 -29.71 39.51
N LEU A 10 -19.08 -30.81 39.44
CA LEU A 10 -17.82 -30.96 40.19
C LEU A 10 -16.58 -31.10 39.28
N LEU A 11 -16.62 -30.51 38.08
CA LEU A 11 -15.50 -30.45 37.13
C LEU A 11 -15.07 -28.99 36.83
N ILE A 12 -15.46 -28.04 37.68
CA ILE A 12 -14.88 -26.69 37.77
C ILE A 12 -14.04 -26.69 39.04
N PHE A 13 -12.82 -27.27 39.01
CA PHE A 13 -11.69 -26.91 39.88
C PHE A 13 -10.47 -27.84 39.66
N SER A 14 -10.17 -28.23 38.41
CA SER A 14 -8.78 -28.67 38.15
C SER A 14 -7.95 -27.41 37.96
N PHE A 15 -7.26 -27.03 39.04
CA PHE A 15 -6.09 -26.16 39.02
C PHE A 15 -5.15 -26.66 37.91
N PHE A 16 -5.13 -25.98 36.76
CA PHE A 16 -4.02 -26.12 35.83
C PHE A 16 -2.88 -25.27 36.40
N ILE A 17 -1.87 -25.95 36.93
CA ILE A 17 -0.55 -25.35 37.13
C ILE A 17 -0.04 -24.99 35.74
N HIS A 18 -0.07 -23.71 35.40
CA HIS A 18 0.53 -23.20 34.17
C HIS A 18 2.05 -23.13 34.42
N SER A 19 2.80 -24.03 33.77
CA SER A 19 4.25 -23.89 33.66
C SER A 19 4.55 -22.57 32.96
N ASN A 20 5.47 -21.77 33.51
CA ASN A 20 6.02 -20.59 32.86
C ASN A 20 6.95 -21.01 31.69
N GLU A 21 6.43 -21.77 30.74
CA GLU A 21 7.06 -21.94 29.43
C GLU A 21 6.41 -20.88 28.54
N ILE A 22 7.17 -19.83 28.25
CA ILE A 22 6.73 -18.75 27.37
C ILE A 22 6.48 -19.37 25.99
N GLU A 23 5.22 -19.51 25.62
CA GLU A 23 4.82 -20.00 24.31
C GLU A 23 5.07 -18.88 23.29
N GLU A 24 5.87 -19.17 22.26
CA GLU A 24 6.20 -18.19 21.21
C GLU A 24 4.97 -18.00 20.30
N ILE A 25 4.27 -16.88 20.50
CA ILE A 25 3.14 -16.49 19.65
C ILE A 25 3.70 -15.71 18.46
N VAL A 26 3.91 -16.39 17.33
CA VAL A 26 4.27 -15.74 16.06
C VAL A 26 3.00 -15.22 15.38
N VAL A 27 2.78 -13.91 15.47
CA VAL A 27 1.68 -13.23 14.75
C VAL A 27 2.10 -13.01 13.30
N THR A 28 1.62 -13.84 12.38
CA THR A 28 1.98 -13.80 10.95
C THR A 28 1.23 -12.73 10.15
N GLY A 29 0.29 -12.01 10.76
CA GLY A 29 -0.50 -10.97 10.11
C GLY A 29 -1.04 -9.98 11.13
N THR A 30 -0.34 -8.87 11.32
CA THR A 30 -0.78 -7.75 12.14
C THR A 30 -1.05 -6.55 11.24
N LEU A 31 -2.20 -5.89 11.44
CA LEU A 31 -2.51 -4.58 10.83
C LEU A 31 -1.86 -3.40 11.58
N LEU A 32 -1.22 -3.68 12.72
CA LEU A 32 -0.48 -2.70 13.50
C LEU A 32 0.88 -2.47 12.83
N LYS A 33 1.24 -1.20 12.60
CA LYS A 33 2.57 -0.81 12.11
C LYS A 33 3.63 -1.33 13.08
N ASN A 34 4.42 -2.31 12.65
CA ASN A 34 5.56 -2.79 13.43
C ASN A 34 6.78 -1.92 13.09
N ALA A 35 7.28 -1.15 14.04
CA ALA A 35 8.39 -0.22 13.82
C ALA A 35 9.71 -0.92 13.45
N GLU A 36 9.84 -2.21 13.79
CA GLU A 36 11.08 -2.98 13.64
C GLU A 36 11.16 -3.78 12.31
N SER A 37 10.03 -3.97 11.61
CA SER A 37 9.97 -4.80 10.39
C SER A 37 10.18 -4.03 9.09
N ASP A 38 10.23 -2.70 9.14
CA ASP A 38 10.18 -1.82 7.96
C ASP A 38 11.54 -1.19 7.66
N LEU A 39 12.62 -1.97 7.76
CA LEU A 39 14.01 -1.53 7.48
C LEU A 39 14.29 -1.21 6.00
N SER A 40 13.26 -1.22 5.15
CA SER A 40 13.40 -0.78 3.77
C SER A 40 13.56 0.75 3.76
N PRO A 41 14.53 1.30 3.01
CA PRO A 41 14.69 2.74 2.91
C PRO A 41 13.42 3.35 2.29
N VAL A 42 12.69 4.13 3.09
CA VAL A 42 11.51 4.89 2.64
C VAL A 42 11.94 6.30 2.29
N GLN A 43 11.59 6.74 1.08
CA GLN A 43 11.75 8.13 0.69
C GLN A 43 10.49 8.92 1.05
N LEU A 44 10.69 9.98 1.82
CA LEU A 44 9.63 10.89 2.24
C LEU A 44 9.68 12.16 1.40
N ILE A 45 8.54 12.54 0.81
CA ILE A 45 8.37 13.83 0.12
C ILE A 45 7.19 14.55 0.76
N ASN A 46 7.46 15.73 1.32
CA ASN A 46 6.45 16.55 1.97
C ASN A 46 5.88 17.61 1.02
N GLU A 47 4.83 18.30 1.48
CA GLU A 47 4.21 19.42 0.77
C GLU A 47 5.20 20.49 0.31
N ASN A 48 6.14 20.88 1.16
CA ASN A 48 7.15 21.88 0.80
C ASN A 48 8.07 21.39 -0.32
N ASP A 49 8.38 20.10 -0.34
CA ASP A 49 9.31 19.52 -1.32
C ASP A 49 8.66 19.50 -2.71
N TYR A 50 7.43 19.00 -2.83
CA TYR A 50 6.78 18.93 -4.13
C TYR A 50 6.32 20.30 -4.64
N LYS A 51 5.99 21.26 -3.76
CA LYS A 51 5.77 22.67 -4.16
C LYS A 51 7.02 23.30 -4.77
N ASN A 52 8.20 22.97 -4.24
CA ASN A 52 9.47 23.43 -4.80
C ASN A 52 9.79 22.77 -6.14
N PHE A 53 9.30 21.55 -6.39
CA PHE A 53 9.45 20.87 -7.67
C PHE A 53 8.60 21.49 -8.80
N ASN A 54 7.60 22.31 -8.46
CA ASN A 54 6.70 22.98 -9.40
C ASN A 54 6.10 21.98 -10.42
N ILE A 55 5.68 20.83 -9.90
CA ILE A 55 4.99 19.81 -10.68
C ILE A 55 3.57 20.28 -10.99
N THR A 56 3.03 19.88 -12.14
CA THR A 56 1.61 20.13 -12.49
C THR A 56 0.75 18.88 -12.24
N ASN A 57 1.42 17.74 -12.08
CA ASN A 57 0.84 16.43 -11.92
C ASN A 57 1.71 15.62 -10.96
N ILE A 58 1.08 14.87 -10.05
CA ILE A 58 1.74 13.96 -9.11
C ILE A 58 2.61 12.91 -9.78
N GLY A 59 2.22 12.38 -10.92
CA GLY A 59 3.07 11.58 -11.76
C GLY A 59 4.47 12.16 -11.96
N GLU A 60 4.58 13.47 -12.21
CA GLU A 60 5.85 14.12 -12.49
C GLU A 60 6.85 14.07 -11.33
N ILE A 61 6.39 13.72 -10.12
CA ILE A 61 7.27 13.45 -8.98
C ILE A 61 8.32 12.39 -9.32
N SER A 62 7.98 11.45 -10.19
CA SER A 62 8.88 10.39 -10.61
C SER A 62 10.17 10.92 -11.27
N LYS A 63 10.16 12.16 -11.80
CA LYS A 63 11.35 12.82 -12.36
C LYS A 63 12.39 13.12 -11.28
N TYR A 64 11.96 13.24 -10.02
CA TYR A 64 12.78 13.53 -8.86
C TYR A 64 13.09 12.28 -8.00
N LEU A 65 12.54 11.12 -8.38
CA LEU A 65 12.80 9.85 -7.70
C LEU A 65 13.97 9.15 -8.39
N ASN A 66 15.09 8.98 -7.67
CA ASN A 66 16.24 8.22 -8.17
C ASN A 66 15.89 6.75 -8.48
N VAL A 67 14.86 6.22 -7.81
CA VAL A 67 14.36 4.86 -8.00
C VAL A 67 13.38 4.74 -9.16
N SER A 68 12.91 5.84 -9.75
CA SER A 68 11.97 5.79 -10.88
C SER A 68 12.71 5.69 -12.21
N SER A 69 12.27 4.78 -13.07
CA SER A 69 12.79 4.65 -14.44
C SER A 69 11.71 4.09 -15.35
N GLY A 70 11.39 4.82 -16.43
CA GLY A 70 10.34 4.43 -17.39
C GLY A 70 8.94 4.98 -17.09
N SER A 71 8.80 5.89 -16.13
CA SER A 71 7.53 6.54 -15.81
C SER A 71 7.02 7.37 -16.99
N ARG A 72 5.70 7.42 -17.17
CA ARG A 72 5.04 8.05 -18.32
C ARG A 72 4.01 9.07 -17.87
N PHE A 73 4.00 10.20 -18.57
CA PHE A 73 3.05 11.31 -18.39
C PHE A 73 2.52 11.65 -19.77
N GLN A 74 1.32 11.19 -20.08
CA GLN A 74 0.72 11.49 -21.37
C GLN A 74 -0.04 12.80 -21.27
N THR A 75 0.29 13.75 -22.14
CA THR A 75 -0.49 14.99 -22.25
C THR A 75 -1.78 14.71 -23.02
N ASN A 76 -2.77 15.59 -22.93
CA ASN A 76 -4.00 15.44 -23.70
C ASN A 76 -3.79 15.97 -25.13
N ALA A 77 -3.11 15.19 -25.97
CA ALA A 77 -2.69 15.59 -27.32
C ALA A 77 -3.66 15.19 -28.43
N LEU A 78 -4.84 14.64 -28.11
CA LEU A 78 -5.83 14.12 -29.07
C LEU A 78 -5.32 12.95 -29.96
N GLU A 79 -4.12 12.43 -29.71
CA GLU A 79 -3.52 11.33 -30.46
C GLU A 79 -2.83 10.33 -29.52
N GLY A 80 -3.14 9.04 -29.69
CA GLY A 80 -2.60 7.93 -28.88
C GLY A 80 -3.62 7.34 -27.91
N VAL A 81 -3.22 6.26 -27.25
CA VAL A 81 -3.94 5.65 -26.12
C VAL A 81 -3.53 6.34 -24.81
N ASP A 82 -4.21 6.06 -23.70
CA ASP A 82 -3.86 6.57 -22.37
C ASP A 82 -3.70 8.11 -22.24
N GLN A 83 -4.44 8.88 -23.04
CA GLN A 83 -4.34 10.35 -23.09
C GLN A 83 -4.70 11.02 -21.77
N GLY A 84 -3.85 11.95 -21.31
CA GLY A 84 -4.05 12.64 -20.05
C GLY A 84 -3.84 11.76 -18.81
N MET A 85 -3.26 10.57 -18.96
CA MET A 85 -3.01 9.62 -17.86
C MET A 85 -1.54 9.61 -17.46
N SER A 86 -1.27 9.16 -16.23
CA SER A 86 0.08 9.05 -15.71
C SER A 86 0.33 7.70 -15.06
N SER A 87 1.47 7.09 -15.39
CA SER A 87 1.96 5.89 -14.73
C SER A 87 3.33 6.13 -14.13
N ILE A 88 3.49 5.76 -12.85
CA ILE A 88 4.79 5.78 -12.16
C ILE A 88 5.36 4.37 -12.17
N THR A 89 6.63 4.24 -12.52
CA THR A 89 7.40 2.99 -12.46
C THR A 89 8.53 3.12 -11.46
N LEU A 90 8.81 2.04 -10.74
CA LEU A 90 9.86 2.00 -9.73
C LEU A 90 10.82 0.85 -10.05
N ARG A 91 12.11 1.09 -9.81
CA ARG A 91 13.20 0.11 -9.89
C ARG A 91 13.32 -0.56 -11.26
N GLY A 92 12.93 0.14 -12.33
CA GLY A 92 12.95 -0.36 -13.71
C GLY A 92 11.89 -1.43 -14.01
N LEU A 93 10.87 -1.58 -13.15
CA LEU A 93 9.74 -2.47 -13.40
C LEU A 93 8.69 -1.79 -14.28
N ASP A 94 7.84 -2.59 -14.91
CA ASP A 94 6.73 -2.09 -15.73
C ASP A 94 5.67 -1.36 -14.90
N ALA A 95 4.86 -0.51 -15.55
CA ALA A 95 3.77 0.25 -14.92
C ALA A 95 2.74 -0.64 -14.21
N SER A 96 2.59 -1.88 -14.65
CA SER A 96 1.72 -2.89 -14.03
C SER A 96 2.22 -3.36 -12.66
N ALA A 97 3.52 -3.20 -12.38
CA ALA A 97 4.16 -3.69 -11.16
C ALA A 97 4.15 -2.66 -10.02
N THR A 98 3.78 -1.41 -10.29
CA THR A 98 3.72 -0.37 -9.26
C THR A 98 2.41 -0.45 -8.48
N LEU A 99 2.53 -0.45 -7.14
CA LEU A 99 1.41 -0.37 -6.24
C LEU A 99 1.23 1.08 -5.76
N LEU A 100 0.10 1.69 -6.08
CA LEU A 100 -0.28 3.00 -5.56
C LEU A 100 -1.28 2.83 -4.41
N LEU A 101 -0.94 3.40 -3.26
CA LEU A 101 -1.77 3.43 -2.06
C LEU A 101 -2.21 4.86 -1.76
N LEU A 102 -3.49 5.08 -1.50
CA LEU A 102 -3.98 6.32 -0.88
C LEU A 102 -4.51 5.99 0.50
N ASN A 103 -4.01 6.68 1.52
CA ASN A 103 -4.40 6.44 2.91
C ASN A 103 -4.32 4.95 3.29
N SER A 104 -3.23 4.29 2.90
CA SER A 104 -3.00 2.84 3.08
C SER A 104 -3.97 1.91 2.35
N ARG A 105 -4.75 2.41 1.38
CA ARG A 105 -5.68 1.60 0.56
C ARG A 105 -5.20 1.54 -0.89
N ARG A 106 -5.17 0.33 -1.44
CA ARG A 106 -4.81 0.09 -2.84
C ARG A 106 -5.83 0.73 -3.77
N HIS A 107 -5.33 1.49 -4.75
CA HIS A 107 -6.14 2.02 -5.84
C HIS A 107 -6.42 1.00 -6.93
N THR A 108 -7.51 1.24 -7.67
CA THR A 108 -7.92 0.40 -8.80
C THR A 108 -7.11 0.71 -10.05
N PHE A 109 -7.04 -0.26 -10.96
CA PHE A 109 -6.49 -0.04 -12.28
C PHE A 109 -7.27 1.03 -13.04
N SER A 110 -6.55 1.72 -13.93
CA SER A 110 -7.09 2.58 -14.95
C SER A 110 -8.10 1.83 -15.84
N GLY A 111 -9.16 2.52 -16.26
CA GLY A 111 -10.12 1.99 -17.24
C GLY A 111 -9.55 1.89 -18.66
N THR A 112 -8.45 2.61 -18.94
CA THR A 112 -7.76 2.60 -20.23
C THR A 112 -6.40 1.90 -20.08
N PRO A 113 -6.11 0.84 -20.86
CA PRO A 113 -4.81 0.17 -20.80
C PRO A 113 -3.71 1.06 -21.37
N SER A 114 -2.46 0.69 -21.09
CA SER A 114 -1.32 1.41 -21.65
C SER A 114 -1.20 1.18 -23.16
N ASN A 115 -0.33 1.92 -23.83
CA ASN A 115 0.04 1.63 -25.23
C ASN A 115 0.46 0.17 -25.52
N ASN A 116 0.89 -0.57 -24.50
CA ASN A 116 1.30 -1.97 -24.61
C ASN A 116 0.20 -2.95 -24.22
N GLY A 117 -1.02 -2.47 -23.92
CA GLY A 117 -2.15 -3.29 -23.48
C GLY A 117 -2.13 -3.65 -21.99
N ASN A 118 -1.20 -3.09 -21.23
CA ASN A 118 -1.03 -3.41 -19.81
C ASN A 118 -1.96 -2.58 -18.91
N GLY A 119 -2.46 -3.20 -17.84
CA GLY A 119 -3.21 -2.51 -16.80
C GLY A 119 -2.26 -1.85 -15.80
N TYR A 120 -2.49 -0.57 -15.51
CA TYR A 120 -1.70 0.21 -14.56
C TYR A 120 -2.63 1.11 -13.73
N ILE A 121 -2.13 1.71 -12.65
CA ILE A 121 -2.88 2.69 -11.86
C ILE A 121 -2.55 4.10 -12.35
N ASP A 122 -3.59 4.90 -12.62
CA ASP A 122 -3.42 6.29 -13.00
C ASP A 122 -3.08 7.16 -11.78
N ALA A 123 -1.90 7.78 -11.78
CA ALA A 123 -1.47 8.69 -10.71
C ALA A 123 -2.20 10.04 -10.75
N ASN A 124 -2.82 10.40 -11.88
CA ASN A 124 -3.57 11.65 -12.03
C ASN A 124 -4.92 11.64 -11.29
N ILE A 125 -5.33 10.48 -10.74
CA ILE A 125 -6.57 10.35 -9.98
C ILE A 125 -6.58 11.21 -8.70
N VAL A 126 -5.39 11.59 -8.22
CA VAL A 126 -5.23 12.46 -7.05
C VAL A 126 -4.69 13.81 -7.50
N PRO A 127 -5.43 14.90 -7.27
CA PRO A 127 -4.90 16.22 -7.51
C PRO A 127 -3.82 16.56 -6.47
N GLU A 128 -2.77 17.26 -6.90
CA GLU A 128 -1.64 17.64 -6.03
C GLU A 128 -2.09 18.35 -4.75
N ILE A 129 -3.08 19.25 -4.88
CA ILE A 129 -3.64 20.01 -3.75
C ILE A 129 -4.27 19.14 -2.64
N ALA A 130 -4.56 17.86 -2.92
CA ALA A 130 -5.14 16.94 -1.95
C ALA A 130 -4.10 16.08 -1.22
N ILE A 131 -2.80 16.28 -1.49
CA ILE A 131 -1.72 15.47 -0.96
C ILE A 131 -0.99 16.20 0.16
N GLU A 132 -0.96 15.62 1.35
CA GLU A 132 -0.13 16.11 2.45
C GLU A 132 1.32 15.60 2.31
N LYS A 133 1.46 14.32 1.96
CA LYS A 133 2.72 13.59 2.04
C LYS A 133 2.75 12.41 1.08
N ILE A 134 3.92 12.11 0.53
CA ILE A 134 4.17 10.97 -0.35
C ILE A 134 5.28 10.11 0.26
N GLU A 135 5.06 8.80 0.27
CA GLU A 135 6.00 7.77 0.74
C GLU A 135 6.29 6.81 -0.43
N ILE A 136 7.58 6.51 -0.67
CA ILE A 136 8.06 5.62 -1.75
C ILE A 136 9.06 4.59 -1.22
#